data_AF-X1U5Q7-F1
#
_entry.id   AF-X1U5Q7-F1
#
_cell.length_a   1.000
_cell.length_b   1.000
_cell.length_c   1.000
_cell.angle_alpha   90.00
_cell.angle_beta   90.00
_cell.angle_gamma   90.00
#
_symmetry.space_group_name_H-M   'P 1'
#
loop_
_entity.id
_entity.type
_entity.pdbx_description
1 polymer ?
#
loop_
_entity_poly.entity_id
_entity_poly.type
_entity_poly.pdbx_seq_one_letter_code
_entity_poly.pdbx_strand_id
1 'polypeptide(L)'
;AEIMEHVPGGDVPEQMAHQITCGLGIIEETMEYLNSIGRKPWRPTPLPPDQQLEEIVDILHFFLELILRSSFTWPQVVERYKLKHQENLQRYEKGKAGDYSWDKRGEKGEL
;
A
#
# COMPACT_ATOMS: atom_id res chain seq x y z
N ALA A 1 -2.66 -11.99 16.45
CA ALA A 1 -2.96 -13.40 16.72
C ALA A 1 -4.37 -13.73 16.25
N GLU A 2 -5.36 -12.90 16.55
CA GLU A 2 -6.78 -13.07 16.21
C GLU A 2 -7.10 -13.11 14.71
N ILE A 3 -6.43 -12.30 13.87
CA ILE A 3 -6.74 -12.24 12.43
C ILE A 3 -6.30 -13.51 11.66
N MET A 4 -5.34 -14.28 12.20
CA MET A 4 -4.83 -15.48 11.53
C MET A 4 -5.78 -16.68 11.62
N GLU A 5 -6.79 -16.65 12.51
CA GLU A 5 -7.79 -17.72 12.64
C GLU A 5 -8.78 -17.76 11.46
N HIS A 6 -8.76 -16.77 10.57
CA HIS A 6 -9.74 -16.62 9.50
C HIS A 6 -9.14 -16.72 8.09
N VAL A 7 -7.88 -17.15 7.95
CA VAL A 7 -7.27 -17.36 6.63
C VAL A 7 -7.99 -18.52 5.93
N PRO A 8 -8.75 -18.27 4.85
CA PRO A 8 -9.47 -19.34 4.18
C PRO A 8 -8.48 -20.21 3.42
N GLY A 9 -8.56 -21.53 3.63
CA GLY A 9 -7.82 -22.49 2.81
C GLY A 9 -8.34 -22.48 1.36
N GLY A 10 -7.43 -22.68 0.41
CA GLY A 10 -7.71 -22.78 -1.03
C GLY A 10 -6.47 -23.25 -1.78
N ASP A 11 -6.64 -23.88 -2.95
CA ASP A 11 -5.53 -24.38 -3.77
C ASP A 11 -4.68 -23.20 -4.33
N VAL A 12 -3.44 -23.47 -4.78
CA VAL A 12 -2.51 -22.45 -5.30
C VAL A 12 -3.13 -21.49 -6.34
N PRO A 13 -3.96 -21.95 -7.30
CA PRO A 13 -4.64 -21.06 -8.25
C PRO A 13 -5.65 -20.11 -7.59
N GLU A 14 -6.34 -20.55 -6.55
CA GLU A 14 -7.33 -19.75 -5.82
C GLU A 14 -6.66 -18.67 -4.97
N GLN A 15 -5.54 -19.00 -4.32
CA GLN A 15 -4.74 -18.01 -3.58
C GLN A 15 -4.21 -16.92 -4.51
N MET A 16 -3.73 -17.31 -5.70
CA MET A 16 -3.26 -16.37 -6.72
C MET A 16 -4.40 -15.45 -7.20
N ALA A 17 -5.59 -16.00 -7.46
CA ALA A 17 -6.75 -15.21 -7.86
C ALA A 17 -7.16 -14.19 -6.77
N HIS A 18 -7.13 -14.59 -5.50
CA HIS A 18 -7.41 -13.68 -4.38
C HIS A 18 -6.36 -12.57 -4.27
N GLN A 19 -5.07 -12.89 -4.42
CA GLN A 19 -4.00 -11.88 -4.39
C GLN A 19 -4.15 -10.86 -5.53
N ILE A 20 -4.50 -11.32 -6.74
CA ILE A 20 -4.80 -10.43 -7.88
C ILE A 20 -6.00 -9.55 -7.56
N THR A 21 -7.08 -10.13 -7.03
CA THR A 21 -8.30 -9.39 -6.68
C THR A 21 -8.01 -8.31 -5.64
N CYS A 22 -7.28 -8.64 -4.57
CA CYS A 22 -6.90 -7.66 -3.55
C CYS A 22 -5.99 -6.56 -4.12
N GLY A 23 -5.05 -6.92 -5.00
CA GLY A 23 -4.19 -5.95 -5.68
C GLY A 23 -4.98 -4.98 -6.55
N LEU A 24 -5.98 -5.46 -7.29
CA LEU A 24 -6.88 -4.62 -8.08
C LEU A 24 -7.77 -3.75 -7.19
N GLY A 25 -8.34 -4.31 -6.11
CA GLY A 25 -9.13 -3.56 -5.13
C GLY A 25 -8.34 -2.39 -4.53
N ILE A 26 -7.09 -2.60 -4.09
CA ILE A 26 -6.22 -1.51 -3.62
C ILE A 26 -6.11 -0.37 -4.64
N ILE A 27 -5.97 -0.70 -5.93
CA ILE A 27 -5.85 0.29 -7.00
C ILE A 27 -7.18 1.05 -7.18
N GLU A 28 -8.30 0.33 -7.23
CA GLU A 28 -9.64 0.89 -7.40
C GLU A 28 -9.98 1.83 -6.24
N GLU A 29 -9.86 1.37 -4.99
CA GLU A 29 -10.17 2.19 -3.80
C GLU A 29 -9.22 3.39 -3.65
N THR A 30 -7.96 3.26 -4.08
CA THR A 30 -7.06 4.41 -4.15
C THR A 30 -7.57 5.45 -5.14
N MET A 31 -8.11 5.03 -6.28
CA MET A 31 -8.71 5.94 -7.26
C MET A 31 -9.99 6.59 -6.74
N GLU A 32 -10.77 5.88 -5.93
CA GLU A 32 -11.95 6.41 -5.23
C GLU A 32 -11.55 7.48 -4.20
N TYR A 33 -10.56 7.19 -3.35
CA TYR A 33 -9.98 8.17 -2.43
C TYR A 33 -9.42 9.41 -3.15
N LEU A 34 -8.69 9.24 -4.26
CA LEU A 34 -8.19 10.38 -5.03
C LEU A 34 -9.32 11.24 -5.63
N ASN A 35 -10.47 10.64 -5.93
CA ASN A 35 -11.66 11.38 -6.35
C ASN A 35 -12.34 12.08 -5.16
N SER A 36 -12.32 11.46 -3.98
CA SER A 36 -12.99 11.99 -2.78
C SER A 36 -12.32 13.26 -2.24
N ILE A 37 -11.01 13.44 -2.45
CA ILE A 37 -10.26 14.63 -1.99
C ILE A 37 -10.32 15.85 -2.94
N GLY A 38 -11.13 15.82 -4.01
CA GLY A 38 -11.32 16.98 -4.89
C GLY A 38 -10.14 17.27 -5.83
N ARG A 39 -9.35 16.25 -6.22
CA ARG A 39 -8.17 16.41 -7.10
C ARG A 39 -8.50 16.98 -8.49
N LYS A 40 -9.70 16.71 -9.01
CA LYS A 40 -10.06 17.01 -10.41
C LYS A 40 -10.35 18.50 -10.59
N PRO A 41 -9.69 19.21 -11.53
CA PRO A 41 -9.93 20.64 -11.74
C PRO A 41 -11.40 21.00 -12.05
N TRP A 42 -12.15 20.08 -12.67
CA TRP A 42 -13.57 20.23 -12.99
C TRP A 42 -14.52 19.72 -11.89
N ARG A 43 -14.00 19.14 -10.80
CA ARG A 43 -14.73 18.77 -9.58
C ARG A 43 -13.80 18.98 -8.36
N PRO A 44 -13.53 20.24 -7.98
CA PRO A 44 -12.56 20.55 -6.94
C PRO A 44 -13.09 20.37 -5.53
N THR A 45 -14.41 20.26 -5.36
CA THR A 45 -15.05 20.11 -4.04
C THR A 45 -14.81 18.69 -3.52
N PRO A 46 -14.13 18.52 -2.37
CA PRO A 46 -13.99 17.22 -1.74
C PRO A 46 -15.35 16.69 -1.25
N LEU A 47 -15.44 15.37 -1.14
CA LEU A 47 -16.54 14.70 -0.45
C LEU A 47 -16.47 14.96 1.07
N PRO A 48 -17.56 14.73 1.83
CA PRO A 48 -17.53 14.82 3.28
C PRO A 48 -16.44 13.94 3.91
N PRO A 49 -15.87 14.32 5.08
CA PRO A 49 -14.80 13.56 5.74
C PRO A 49 -15.13 12.08 5.97
N ASP A 50 -16.37 11.76 6.30
CA ASP A 50 -16.78 10.37 6.53
C ASP A 50 -16.67 9.51 5.27
N GLN A 51 -17.00 10.07 4.09
CA GLN A 51 -16.83 9.37 2.82
C GLN A 51 -15.34 9.24 2.46
N GLN A 52 -14.52 10.25 2.72
CA GLN A 52 -13.07 10.13 2.52
C GLN A 52 -12.45 9.06 3.42
N LEU A 53 -12.96 8.92 4.65
CA LEU A 53 -12.52 7.89 5.59
C LEU A 53 -12.93 6.50 5.13
N GLU A 54 -14.12 6.34 4.56
CA GLU A 54 -14.60 5.08 3.96
C GLU A 54 -13.58 4.55 2.93
N GLU A 55 -13.18 5.38 1.96
CA GLU A 55 -12.19 4.97 0.95
C GLU A 55 -10.84 4.57 1.56
N ILE A 56 -10.39 5.26 2.62
CA ILE A 56 -9.16 4.91 3.33
C ILE A 56 -9.29 3.53 4.00
N VAL A 57 -10.46 3.25 4.58
CA VAL A 57 -10.75 1.97 5.22
C VAL A 57 -10.82 0.85 4.17
N ASP A 58 -11.38 1.11 2.99
CA ASP A 58 -11.47 0.12 1.91
C ASP A 58 -10.09 -0.20 1.31
N ILE A 59 -9.23 0.80 1.14
CA ILE A 59 -7.81 0.59 0.83
C ILE A 59 -7.16 -0.33 1.88
N LEU A 60 -7.36 -0.04 3.16
CA LEU A 60 -6.79 -0.82 4.25
C LEU A 60 -7.35 -2.25 4.28
N HIS A 61 -8.64 -2.44 3.99
CA HIS A 61 -9.29 -3.74 3.93
C HIS A 61 -8.59 -4.65 2.92
N PHE A 62 -8.43 -4.19 1.67
CA PHE A 62 -7.76 -4.99 0.64
C PHE A 62 -6.27 -5.22 0.92
N PHE A 63 -5.58 -4.26 1.56
CA PHE A 63 -4.20 -4.48 2.00
C PHE A 63 -4.09 -5.59 3.06
N LEU A 64 -5.01 -5.60 4.04
CA LEU A 64 -5.01 -6.62 5.09
C LEU A 64 -5.39 -7.99 4.53
N GLU A 65 -6.41 -8.07 3.68
CA GLU A 65 -6.77 -9.31 2.97
C GLU A 65 -5.58 -9.84 2.15
N LEU A 66 -4.87 -8.98 1.42
CA LEU A 66 -3.69 -9.38 0.67
C LEU A 66 -2.63 -10.05 1.56
N ILE A 67 -2.40 -9.50 2.76
CA ILE A 67 -1.46 -10.07 3.73
C ILE A 67 -1.98 -11.40 4.26
N LEU A 68 -3.26 -11.50 4.63
CA LEU A 68 -3.86 -12.72 5.16
C LEU A 68 -3.87 -13.87 4.15
N ARG A 69 -4.04 -13.55 2.87
CA ARG A 69 -4.00 -14.49 1.74
C ARG A 69 -2.58 -14.74 1.22
N SER A 70 -1.57 -14.12 1.83
CA SER A 70 -0.17 -14.36 1.52
C SER A 70 0.42 -15.44 2.42
N SER A 71 1.61 -15.93 2.09
CA SER A 71 2.37 -16.84 2.96
C SER A 71 3.11 -16.13 4.09
N PHE A 72 2.93 -14.81 4.26
CA PHE A 72 3.63 -14.01 5.26
C PHE A 72 2.79 -13.83 6.53
N THR A 73 3.46 -13.93 7.66
CA THR A 73 2.84 -13.62 8.95
C THR A 73 2.89 -12.12 9.23
N TRP A 74 1.93 -11.60 10.00
CA TRP A 74 1.92 -10.18 10.41
C TRP A 74 3.23 -9.72 11.09
N PRO A 75 3.86 -10.48 12.01
CA PRO A 75 5.15 -10.10 12.59
C PRO A 75 6.26 -9.90 11.54
N GLN A 76 6.33 -10.77 10.51
CA GLN A 76 7.31 -10.63 9.42
C GLN A 76 7.07 -9.33 8.63
N VAL A 77 5.81 -9.00 8.33
CA VAL A 77 5.45 -7.76 7.63
C VAL A 77 5.87 -6.54 8.46
N VAL A 78 5.55 -6.52 9.75
CA VAL A 78 5.89 -5.41 10.65
C VAL A 78 7.39 -5.23 10.80
N GLU A 79 8.13 -6.32 11.00
CA GLU A 79 9.60 -6.28 11.09
C GLU A 79 10.22 -5.74 9.80
N ARG A 80 9.75 -6.25 8.65
CA ARG A 80 10.26 -5.82 7.35
C ARG A 80 9.95 -4.34 7.07
N TYR A 81 8.76 -3.88 7.44
CA TYR A 81 8.38 -2.46 7.34
C TYR A 81 9.30 -1.57 8.18
N LYS A 82 9.56 -1.93 9.44
CA LYS A 82 10.44 -1.14 10.33
C LYS A 82 11.84 -0.98 9.76
N LEU A 83 12.44 -2.07 9.29
CA LEU A 83 13.75 -2.05 8.63
C LEU A 83 13.73 -1.12 7.40
N LYS A 84 12.72 -1.27 6.54
CA LYS A 84 12.58 -0.45 5.34
C LYS A 84 12.39 1.03 5.66
N HIS A 85 11.61 1.34 6.70
CA HIS A 85 11.37 2.71 7.13
C HIS A 85 12.66 3.36 7.66
N GLN A 86 13.45 2.64 8.45
CA GLN A 86 14.77 3.12 8.90
C GLN A 86 15.70 3.42 7.73
N GLU A 87 15.77 2.54 6.72
CA GLU A 87 16.53 2.81 5.49
C GLU A 87 16.05 4.10 4.80
N ASN A 88 14.74 4.32 4.71
CA ASN A 88 14.17 5.50 4.07
C ASN A 88 14.44 6.79 4.86
N LEU A 89 14.43 6.74 6.19
CA LEU A 89 14.82 7.88 7.04
C LEU A 89 16.30 8.25 6.84
N GLN A 90 17.18 7.26 6.77
CA GLN A 90 18.59 7.50 6.49
C GLN A 90 18.80 8.14 5.12
N ARG A 91 18.07 7.68 4.10
CA ARG A 91 18.07 8.29 2.75
C ARG A 91 17.55 9.72 2.80
N TYR A 92 16.48 9.98 3.53
CA TYR A 92 15.92 11.32 3.68
C TYR A 92 16.94 12.30 4.30
N GLU A 93 17.61 11.92 5.38
CA GLU A 93 18.61 12.78 6.04
C GLU A 93 19.82 13.05 5.16
N LYS A 94 20.33 12.03 4.47
CA LYS A 94 21.39 12.25 3.47
C LYS A 94 20.91 13.18 2.33
N GLY A 95 19.63 13.10 1.97
CA GLY A 95 19.05 13.86 0.85
C GLY A 95 18.98 15.35 1.18
N LYS A 96 18.65 15.66 2.44
CA LYS A 96 18.77 17.01 2.98
C LYS A 96 20.20 17.53 2.98
N ALA A 97 21.19 16.64 3.06
CA ALA A 97 22.60 16.98 2.93
C ALA A 97 23.11 17.01 1.46
N GLY A 98 22.23 16.81 0.47
CA GLY A 98 22.56 16.87 -0.95
C GLY A 98 23.29 15.64 -1.50
N ASP A 99 23.50 14.60 -0.68
CA ASP A 99 23.93 13.29 -1.16
C ASP A 99 22.70 12.60 -1.77
N TYR A 100 22.80 12.01 -2.96
CA TYR A 100 21.73 11.18 -3.55
C TYR A 100 22.29 9.85 -4.07
N SER A 101 23.44 9.42 -3.54
CA SER A 101 24.18 8.23 -3.99
C SER A 101 23.40 6.91 -3.91
N TRP A 102 22.27 6.88 -3.19
CA TRP A 102 21.37 5.71 -3.18
C TRP A 102 20.39 5.68 -4.36
N ASP A 103 20.21 6.80 -5.08
CA ASP A 103 19.31 6.89 -6.23
C ASP A 103 20.07 6.64 -7.54
N LYS A 104 20.14 5.37 -7.92
CA LYS A 104 20.83 4.92 -9.14
C LYS A 104 19.96 4.97 -10.40
N ARG A 105 18.74 5.50 -10.33
CA ARG A 105 17.80 5.51 -11.47
C ARG A 105 18.32 6.36 -12.64
N GLY A 106 19.03 7.44 -12.35
CA GLY A 106 19.72 8.24 -13.35
C GLY A 106 20.91 7.54 -14.02
N GLU A 107 21.60 6.62 -13.31
CA GLU A 107 22.72 5.84 -13.87
C GLU A 107 22.25 4.74 -14.83
N LYS A 108 20.99 4.30 -14.67
CA LYS A 108 20.37 3.26 -15.50
C LYS A 108 19.53 3.80 -16.66
N GLY A 109 19.36 5.12 -16.78
CA GLY A 109 18.49 5.73 -17.79
C GLY A 109 16.99 5.42 -17.58
N GLU A 110 16.58 5.19 -16.32
CA GLU A 110 15.20 4.84 -15.94
C GLU A 110 14.38 6.07 -15.48
N LEU A 111 14.83 7.28 -15.85
CA LEU A 111 14.13 8.55 -15.61
C LEU A 111 13.46 9.06 -16.89
#